data_AF-A0A2E3PFS5-F1
#
_entry.id   AF-A0A2E3PFS5-F1
#
_cell.length_a   1.000
_cell.length_b   1.000
_cell.length_c   1.000
_cell.angle_alpha   90.00
_cell.angle_beta   90.00
_cell.angle_gamma   90.00
#
_symmetry.space_group_name_H-M   'P 1'
#
loop_
_entity.id
_entity.type
_entity.pdbx_description
1 polymer ?
#
loop_
_entity_poly.entity_id
_entity_poly.type
_entity_poly.pdbx_seq_one_letter_code
_entity_poly.pdbx_strand_id
1 'polypeptide(L)'
;MTEEHLLGAVDDHDDLAHLPLKERARMRRLRDWLAVPSWKPSQAMAVLCGYDPEIGRNTGGADMSFLPRADVFYGVPFDARQPEDLWALDAGLEDQHGYIGGLRLTTMPPKEAIAKTIAAGVPIPWLKIARDDPECRKYLPPEALDASADAPRVPLTRKEVASRGGQAKRDKDRQRSKWHPTVEKLLAEGWEPAEILATFEEEDDAPPQSTLYGWCAKIKARRRSD
;
A
#
# COMPACT_ATOMS: atom_id res chain seq x y z
N MET A 1 -16.31 4.06 41.94
CA MET A 1 -15.05 4.39 41.23
C MET A 1 -15.21 3.91 39.80
N THR A 2 -15.58 4.82 38.91
CA THR A 2 -15.69 4.57 37.47
C THR A 2 -14.76 5.58 36.82
N GLU A 3 -13.61 5.10 36.35
CA GLU A 3 -12.65 5.92 35.61
C GLU A 3 -13.23 6.22 34.22
N GLU A 4 -13.80 7.41 34.07
CA GLU A 4 -14.00 8.04 32.77
C GLU A 4 -12.62 8.30 32.15
N HIS A 5 -12.23 7.46 31.19
CA HIS A 5 -11.11 7.77 30.32
C HIS A 5 -11.53 8.94 29.40
N LEU A 6 -11.14 10.14 29.80
CA LEU A 6 -11.15 11.34 28.97
C LEU A 6 -10.26 11.10 27.74
N LEU A 7 -10.89 10.72 26.63
CA LEU A 7 -10.30 10.82 25.30
C LEU A 7 -9.99 12.30 25.07
N GLY A 8 -8.69 12.59 24.92
CA GLY A 8 -8.20 13.94 24.69
C GLY A 8 -8.90 14.60 23.50
N ALA A 9 -9.25 15.87 23.67
CA ALA A 9 -9.73 16.73 22.61
C ALA A 9 -8.70 16.75 21.47
N VAL A 10 -9.04 16.11 20.36
CA VAL A 10 -8.36 16.29 19.08
C VAL A 10 -9.01 17.52 18.46
N ASP A 11 -8.24 18.58 18.23
CA ASP A 11 -8.69 19.80 17.54
C ASP A 11 -9.33 19.42 16.20
N ASP A 12 -10.65 19.47 16.19
CA ASP A 12 -11.53 18.92 15.15
C ASP A 12 -11.72 19.98 14.06
N HIS A 13 -10.64 20.37 13.40
CA HIS A 13 -10.76 20.90 12.04
C HIS A 13 -11.14 19.72 11.15
N ASP A 14 -12.44 19.42 11.08
CA ASP A 14 -13.02 18.47 10.12
C ASP A 14 -12.67 18.96 8.71
N ASP A 15 -11.53 18.52 8.21
CA ASP A 15 -10.95 18.89 6.93
C ASP A 15 -11.88 18.49 5.77
N LEU A 16 -12.84 17.61 6.04
CA LEU A 16 -13.94 17.19 5.16
C LEU A 16 -15.20 18.07 5.27
N ALA A 17 -15.17 19.17 6.04
CA ALA A 17 -16.32 20.05 6.26
C ALA A 17 -16.87 20.67 4.96
N HIS A 18 -16.02 20.79 3.95
CA HIS A 18 -16.35 21.30 2.63
C HIS A 18 -17.12 20.28 1.76
N LEU A 19 -17.13 19.00 2.12
CA LEU A 19 -17.84 17.95 1.40
C LEU A 19 -19.32 17.87 1.83
N PRO A 20 -20.23 17.47 0.93
CA PRO A 20 -21.58 17.08 1.29
C PRO A 20 -21.58 16.01 2.38
N LEU A 21 -22.56 16.06 3.29
CA LEU A 21 -22.63 15.21 4.48
C LEU A 21 -22.46 13.71 4.17
N LYS A 22 -23.08 13.23 3.08
CA LYS A 22 -22.98 11.84 2.64
C LYS A 22 -21.55 11.47 2.22
N GLU A 23 -20.90 12.30 1.41
CA GLU A 23 -19.54 12.04 0.93
C GLU A 23 -18.52 12.15 2.07
N ARG A 24 -18.75 13.07 3.01
CA ARG A 24 -17.98 13.17 4.26
C ARG A 24 -18.04 11.87 5.06
N ALA A 25 -19.23 11.29 5.23
CA ALA A 25 -19.39 10.03 5.95
C ALA A 25 -18.62 8.89 5.26
N ARG A 26 -18.70 8.79 3.93
CA ARG A 26 -17.96 7.79 3.15
C ARG A 26 -16.45 7.95 3.26
N MET A 27 -15.95 9.19 3.17
CA MET A 27 -14.52 9.48 3.34
C MET A 27 -14.02 9.11 4.73
N ARG A 28 -14.79 9.39 5.79
CA ARG A 28 -14.46 8.95 7.15
C ARG A 28 -14.38 7.43 7.26
N ARG A 29 -15.37 6.71 6.71
CA ARG A 29 -15.36 5.24 6.71
C ARG A 29 -14.17 4.66 5.94
N LEU A 30 -13.80 5.27 4.81
CA LEU A 30 -12.60 4.87 4.09
C LEU A 30 -11.34 5.08 4.94
N ARG A 31 -11.19 6.24 5.60
CA ARG A 31 -10.07 6.52 6.52
C ARG A 31 -10.02 5.49 7.65
N ASP A 32 -11.15 5.18 8.27
CA ASP A 32 -11.26 4.19 9.34
C ASP A 32 -10.75 2.82 8.86
N TRP A 33 -11.25 2.34 7.71
CA TRP A 33 -10.86 1.04 7.17
C TRP A 33 -9.38 0.96 6.78
N LEU A 34 -8.83 2.03 6.22
CA LEU A 34 -7.40 2.11 5.90
C LEU A 34 -6.50 2.13 7.14
N ALA A 35 -7.00 2.65 8.27
CA ALA A 35 -6.28 2.71 9.53
C ALA A 35 -6.31 1.40 10.34
N VAL A 36 -7.20 0.45 9.99
CA VAL A 36 -7.28 -0.85 10.69
C VAL A 36 -5.95 -1.62 10.57
N PRO A 37 -5.45 -2.27 11.64
CA PRO A 37 -4.18 -2.99 11.59
C PRO A 37 -4.15 -4.15 10.59
N SER A 38 -5.30 -4.81 10.38
CA SER A 38 -5.43 -5.95 9.47
C SER A 38 -6.86 -6.10 8.95
N TRP A 39 -6.99 -6.57 7.71
CA TRP A 39 -8.26 -6.97 7.13
C TRP A 39 -8.36 -8.49 7.07
N LYS A 40 -9.52 -9.03 7.46
CA LYS A 40 -9.91 -10.39 7.10
C LYS A 40 -10.18 -10.46 5.59
N PRO A 41 -10.10 -11.65 4.96
CA PRO A 41 -10.35 -11.80 3.51
C PRO A 41 -11.67 -11.19 3.03
N SER A 42 -12.76 -11.38 3.79
CA SER A 42 -14.07 -10.80 3.46
C SER A 42 -14.10 -9.28 3.57
N GLN A 43 -13.37 -8.69 4.53
CA GLN A 43 -13.23 -7.25 4.67
C GLN A 43 -12.39 -6.67 3.54
N ALA A 44 -11.26 -7.32 3.22
CA ALA A 44 -10.42 -6.91 2.11
C ALA A 44 -11.19 -6.93 0.79
N MET A 45 -11.96 -8.00 0.52
CA MET A 45 -12.85 -8.08 -0.63
C MET A 45 -13.81 -6.88 -0.67
N ALA A 46 -14.60 -6.67 0.38
CA ALA A 46 -15.59 -5.60 0.43
C ALA A 46 -14.94 -4.22 0.24
N VAL A 47 -13.89 -3.89 1.00
CA VAL A 47 -13.23 -2.59 0.93
C VAL A 47 -12.59 -2.38 -0.44
N LEU A 48 -11.87 -3.35 -1.00
CA LEU A 48 -11.25 -3.21 -2.32
C LEU A 48 -12.27 -3.09 -3.46
N CYS A 49 -13.43 -3.73 -3.31
CA CYS A 49 -14.58 -3.54 -4.19
C CYS A 49 -15.30 -2.20 -3.98
N GLY A 50 -14.97 -1.45 -2.93
CA GLY A 50 -15.56 -0.13 -2.65
C GLY A 50 -16.79 -0.15 -1.75
N TYR A 51 -16.91 -1.13 -0.85
CA TYR A 51 -18.02 -1.27 0.09
C TYR A 51 -17.53 -1.22 1.53
N ASP A 52 -18.37 -0.72 2.42
CA ASP A 52 -18.19 -0.85 3.86
C ASP A 52 -18.61 -2.24 4.36
N PRO A 53 -17.67 -3.06 4.86
CA PRO A 53 -17.94 -4.38 5.42
C PRO A 53 -18.98 -4.42 6.56
N GLU A 54 -19.16 -3.34 7.32
CA GLU A 54 -20.01 -3.34 8.52
C GLU A 54 -21.48 -3.05 8.24
N ILE A 55 -21.79 -2.37 7.13
CA ILE A 55 -23.17 -2.02 6.79
C ILE A 55 -23.84 -3.15 5.97
N GLY A 56 -23.02 -4.06 5.40
CA GLY A 56 -23.46 -5.36 4.90
C GLY A 56 -24.23 -5.32 3.57
N ARG A 57 -24.26 -6.48 2.88
CA ARG A 57 -25.06 -6.74 1.65
C ARG A 57 -26.49 -7.23 1.92
N ASN A 58 -26.81 -7.59 3.17
CA ASN A 58 -28.03 -8.35 3.51
C ASN A 58 -29.15 -7.50 4.13
N THR A 59 -28.99 -6.19 4.19
CA THR A 59 -30.06 -5.23 4.49
C THR A 59 -30.75 -4.91 3.16
N GLY A 60 -31.85 -5.59 2.87
CA GLY A 60 -32.49 -5.63 1.55
C GLY A 60 -32.59 -4.27 0.85
N GLY A 61 -31.99 -4.19 -0.34
CA GLY A 61 -32.14 -3.10 -1.30
C GLY A 61 -31.30 -1.85 -1.02
N ALA A 62 -30.29 -1.61 -1.86
CA ALA A 62 -29.75 -0.29 -2.24
C ALA A 62 -29.41 0.75 -1.16
N ASP A 63 -29.07 0.33 0.06
CA ASP A 63 -28.19 1.11 0.95
C ASP A 63 -26.79 0.48 0.97
N MET A 64 -26.32 0.11 -0.23
CA MET A 64 -24.95 -0.34 -0.46
C MET A 64 -24.05 0.79 0.01
N SER A 65 -23.41 0.59 1.15
CA SER A 65 -22.50 1.49 1.84
C SER A 65 -21.23 1.72 1.03
N PHE A 66 -21.40 2.35 -0.13
CA PHE A 66 -20.32 2.66 -1.03
C PHE A 66 -19.30 3.52 -0.31
N LEU A 67 -18.06 3.05 -0.35
CA LEU A 67 -16.92 3.91 -0.16
C LEU A 67 -16.89 4.95 -1.30
N PRO A 68 -16.21 6.08 -1.10
CA PRO A 68 -16.16 7.17 -2.06
C PRO A 68 -15.89 6.70 -3.49
N ARG A 69 -16.60 7.27 -4.47
CA ARG A 69 -16.45 7.00 -5.92
C ARG A 69 -16.86 5.60 -6.41
N ALA A 70 -17.32 4.69 -5.54
CA ALA A 70 -17.78 3.37 -6.00
C ALA A 70 -19.04 3.46 -6.87
N ASP A 71 -19.96 4.38 -6.56
CA ASP A 71 -21.11 4.72 -7.39
C ASP A 71 -20.72 5.11 -8.83
N VAL A 72 -19.73 5.99 -8.98
CA VAL A 72 -19.23 6.41 -10.29
C VAL A 72 -18.49 5.27 -11.01
N PHE A 73 -17.79 4.42 -10.26
CA PHE A 73 -17.05 3.29 -10.82
C PHE A 73 -17.97 2.23 -11.43
N TYR A 74 -19.05 1.87 -10.74
CA TYR A 74 -20.04 0.90 -11.22
C TYR A 74 -21.11 1.52 -12.13
N GLY A 75 -21.13 2.85 -12.28
CA GLY A 75 -22.12 3.55 -13.10
C GLY A 75 -23.53 3.54 -12.50
N VAL A 76 -23.65 3.27 -11.20
CA VAL A 76 -24.94 3.10 -10.52
C VAL A 76 -25.08 4.16 -9.43
N PRO A 77 -26.11 5.02 -9.50
CA PRO A 77 -26.38 5.99 -8.45
C PRO A 77 -26.55 5.32 -7.09
N PHE A 78 -26.08 5.98 -6.04
CA PHE A 78 -26.18 5.46 -4.68
C PHE A 78 -27.61 5.20 -4.21
N ASP A 79 -28.57 5.98 -4.72
CA ASP A 79 -29.99 5.86 -4.43
C ASP A 79 -30.75 5.06 -5.49
N ALA A 80 -30.06 4.35 -6.38
CA ALA A 80 -30.68 3.55 -7.41
C ALA A 80 -31.58 2.47 -6.79
N ARG A 81 -32.88 2.53 -7.09
CA ARG A 81 -33.87 1.53 -6.67
C ARG A 81 -34.45 0.75 -7.85
N GLN A 82 -34.07 1.10 -9.08
CA GLN A 82 -34.64 0.46 -10.28
C GLN A 82 -34.00 -0.91 -10.51
N PRO A 83 -34.78 -1.93 -10.91
CA PRO A 83 -34.26 -3.28 -11.15
C PRO A 83 -33.08 -3.35 -12.14
N GLU A 84 -33.09 -2.49 -13.17
CA GLU A 84 -32.06 -2.44 -14.21
C GLU A 84 -30.71 -1.95 -13.67
N ASP A 85 -30.74 -0.91 -12.83
CA ASP A 85 -29.53 -0.39 -12.16
C ASP A 85 -28.95 -1.43 -11.20
N LEU A 86 -29.81 -2.18 -10.51
CA LEU A 86 -29.40 -3.24 -9.59
C LEU A 86 -28.76 -4.42 -10.33
N TRP A 87 -29.28 -4.80 -11.49
CA TRP A 87 -28.66 -5.83 -12.32
C TRP A 87 -27.30 -5.42 -12.88
N ALA A 88 -27.15 -4.19 -13.35
CA ALA A 88 -25.86 -3.68 -13.81
C ALA A 88 -24.84 -3.64 -12.67
N LEU A 89 -25.27 -3.24 -11.47
CA LEU A 89 -24.46 -3.27 -10.26
C LEU A 89 -24.01 -4.69 -9.91
N ASP A 90 -24.94 -5.65 -9.89
CA ASP A 90 -24.66 -7.04 -9.56
C ASP A 90 -23.65 -7.66 -10.53
N ALA A 91 -23.79 -7.39 -11.84
CA ALA A 91 -22.84 -7.87 -12.85
C ALA A 91 -21.43 -7.28 -12.66
N GLY A 92 -21.31 -5.96 -12.51
CA GLY A 92 -20.01 -5.31 -12.26
C GLY A 92 -19.37 -5.75 -10.95
N LEU A 93 -20.19 -6.09 -9.97
CA LEU A 93 -19.76 -6.63 -8.68
C LEU A 93 -19.23 -8.05 -8.77
N GLU A 94 -19.92 -8.92 -9.49
CA GLU A 94 -19.50 -10.30 -9.71
C GLU A 94 -18.15 -10.35 -10.40
N ASP A 95 -17.94 -9.53 -11.44
CA ASP A 95 -16.66 -9.41 -12.14
C ASP A 95 -15.55 -8.98 -11.17
N GLN A 96 -15.78 -7.91 -10.42
CA GLN A 96 -14.81 -7.37 -9.48
C GLN A 96 -14.48 -8.36 -8.34
N HIS A 97 -15.51 -9.07 -7.84
CA HIS A 97 -15.36 -10.16 -6.89
C HIS A 97 -14.54 -11.31 -7.45
N GLY A 98 -14.73 -11.65 -8.73
CA GLY A 98 -13.95 -12.67 -9.43
C GLY A 98 -12.46 -12.32 -9.47
N TYR A 99 -12.12 -11.09 -9.88
CA TYR A 99 -10.74 -10.63 -9.95
C TYR A 99 -10.06 -10.63 -8.58
N ILE A 100 -10.69 -10.04 -7.56
CA ILE A 100 -10.12 -9.95 -6.20
C ILE A 100 -10.09 -11.32 -5.52
N GLY A 101 -11.11 -12.15 -5.75
CA GLY A 101 -11.19 -13.52 -5.25
C GLY A 101 -10.05 -14.38 -5.79
N GLY A 102 -9.67 -14.15 -7.06
CA GLY A 102 -8.52 -14.78 -7.70
C GLY A 102 -7.18 -14.49 -7.00
N LEU A 103 -7.07 -13.38 -6.27
CA LEU A 103 -5.86 -13.01 -5.52
C LEU A 103 -5.65 -13.83 -4.24
N ARG A 104 -6.68 -14.58 -3.79
CA ARG A 104 -6.65 -15.42 -2.59
C ARG A 104 -6.05 -14.71 -1.37
N LEU A 105 -6.54 -13.50 -1.12
CA LEU A 105 -6.07 -12.68 -0.01
C LEU A 105 -6.29 -13.41 1.33
N THR A 106 -5.25 -13.47 2.15
CA THR A 106 -5.31 -13.92 3.55
C THR A 106 -5.57 -12.73 4.47
N THR A 107 -5.73 -12.98 5.77
CA THR A 107 -5.70 -11.90 6.75
C THR A 107 -4.37 -11.17 6.65
N MET A 108 -4.37 -9.88 6.33
CA MET A 108 -3.15 -9.08 6.13
C MET A 108 -3.40 -7.59 6.37
N PRO A 109 -2.35 -6.78 6.57
CA PRO A 109 -2.47 -5.33 6.64
C PRO A 109 -3.10 -4.71 5.38
N PRO A 110 -3.86 -3.61 5.50
CA PRO A 110 -4.47 -2.92 4.35
C PRO A 110 -3.47 -2.60 3.24
N LYS A 111 -2.28 -2.10 3.60
CA LYS A 111 -1.21 -1.77 2.65
C LYS A 111 -0.82 -2.93 1.75
N GLU A 112 -0.70 -4.14 2.32
CA GLU A 112 -0.32 -5.34 1.57
C GLU A 112 -1.44 -5.80 0.63
N ALA A 113 -2.70 -5.75 1.08
CA ALA A 113 -3.85 -6.09 0.26
C ALA A 113 -3.99 -5.13 -0.94
N ILE A 114 -3.84 -3.82 -0.70
CA ILE A 114 -3.88 -2.79 -1.74
C ILE A 114 -2.71 -3.00 -2.73
N ALA A 115 -1.50 -3.22 -2.25
CA ALA A 115 -0.33 -3.45 -3.10
C ALA A 115 -0.49 -4.68 -4.00
N LYS A 116 -0.98 -5.80 -3.46
CA LYS A 116 -1.27 -7.02 -4.24
C LYS A 116 -2.32 -6.78 -5.31
N THR A 117 -3.37 -6.04 -4.98
CA THR A 117 -4.47 -5.71 -5.91
C THR A 117 -3.97 -4.84 -7.07
N ILE A 118 -3.15 -3.82 -6.76
CA ILE A 118 -2.52 -2.96 -7.77
C ILE A 118 -1.55 -3.75 -8.65
N ALA A 119 -0.70 -4.61 -8.05
CA ALA A 119 0.24 -5.44 -8.81
C ALA A 119 -0.46 -6.40 -9.78
N ALA A 120 -1.67 -6.84 -9.44
CA ALA A 120 -2.52 -7.67 -10.30
C ALA A 120 -3.29 -6.86 -11.37
N GLY A 121 -3.15 -5.54 -11.41
CA GLY A 121 -3.85 -4.68 -12.37
C GLY A 121 -5.35 -4.53 -12.08
N VAL A 122 -5.80 -4.90 -10.90
CA VAL A 122 -7.22 -4.81 -10.53
C VAL A 122 -7.53 -3.38 -10.07
N PRO A 123 -8.48 -2.69 -10.71
CA PRO A 123 -8.82 -1.31 -10.35
C PRO A 123 -9.49 -1.26 -8.98
N ILE A 124 -9.17 -0.24 -8.17
CA ILE A 124 -9.79 -0.01 -6.86
C ILE A 124 -10.62 1.29 -6.93
N PRO A 125 -11.95 1.26 -6.70
CA PRO A 125 -12.83 2.39 -7.00
C PRO A 125 -12.47 3.72 -6.32
N TRP A 126 -12.12 3.66 -5.02
CA TRP A 126 -11.81 4.84 -4.20
C TRP A 126 -10.33 5.25 -4.26
N LEU A 127 -9.47 4.52 -4.96
CA LEU A 127 -8.03 4.74 -4.89
C LEU A 127 -7.61 6.13 -5.38
N LYS A 128 -8.30 6.66 -6.40
CA LYS A 128 -8.01 8.01 -6.91
C LYS A 128 -8.26 9.07 -5.83
N ILE A 129 -9.38 9.01 -5.12
CA ILE A 129 -9.71 10.01 -4.09
C ILE A 129 -8.84 9.84 -2.84
N ALA A 130 -8.48 8.60 -2.48
CA ALA A 130 -7.59 8.33 -1.35
C ALA A 130 -6.16 8.86 -1.55
N ARG A 131 -5.71 9.01 -2.80
CA ARG A 131 -4.40 9.63 -3.12
C ARG A 131 -4.37 11.12 -2.82
N ASP A 132 -5.49 11.80 -3.10
CA ASP A 132 -5.63 13.24 -2.95
C ASP A 132 -5.94 13.66 -1.50
N ASP A 133 -6.40 12.71 -0.68
CA ASP A 133 -6.71 12.90 0.73
C ASP A 133 -5.48 12.68 1.64
N PRO A 134 -4.98 13.70 2.37
CA PRO A 134 -3.76 13.59 3.19
C PRO A 134 -3.80 12.51 4.28
N GLU A 135 -4.99 12.27 4.86
CA GLU A 135 -5.17 11.26 5.91
C GLU A 135 -5.14 9.85 5.33
N CYS A 136 -5.86 9.59 4.23
CA CYS A 136 -5.80 8.31 3.52
C CYS A 136 -4.37 8.01 3.02
N ARG A 137 -3.65 9.02 2.51
CA ARG A 137 -2.32 8.88 1.92
C ARG A 137 -1.29 8.22 2.85
N LYS A 138 -1.42 8.42 4.16
CA LYS A 138 -0.55 7.82 5.20
C LYS A 138 -0.63 6.28 5.19
N TYR A 139 -1.77 5.75 4.80
CA TYR A 139 -2.10 4.33 4.82
C TYR A 139 -1.97 3.65 3.46
N LEU A 140 -1.66 4.40 2.39
CA LEU A 140 -1.45 3.82 1.07
C LEU A 140 -0.04 3.22 0.93
N PRO A 141 0.11 2.12 0.19
CA PRO A 141 1.43 1.60 -0.19
C PRO A 141 2.09 2.50 -1.26
N PRO A 142 3.43 2.48 -1.44
CA PRO A 142 4.12 3.33 -2.40
C PRO A 142 3.59 3.22 -3.84
N GLU A 143 3.21 2.01 -4.26
CA GLU A 143 2.65 1.70 -5.59
C GLU A 143 1.30 2.39 -5.80
N ALA A 144 0.57 2.65 -4.73
CA ALA A 144 -0.67 3.42 -4.77
C ALA A 144 -0.42 4.92 -4.88
N LEU A 145 0.78 5.43 -4.60
CA LEU A 145 1.11 6.85 -4.66
C LEU A 145 1.65 7.27 -6.04
N ASP A 146 2.32 6.35 -6.73
CA ASP A 146 2.87 6.56 -8.06
C ASP A 146 1.76 6.38 -9.12
N ALA A 147 0.92 7.40 -9.30
CA ALA A 147 0.05 7.48 -10.47
C ALA A 147 0.87 7.91 -11.70
N SER A 148 1.45 6.98 -12.47
CA SER A 148 1.97 7.35 -13.79
C SER A 148 1.99 6.19 -14.79
N ALA A 149 1.00 6.18 -15.67
CA ALA A 149 1.32 6.28 -17.09
C ALA A 149 1.12 7.73 -17.62
N ASP A 150 0.21 8.54 -17.06
CA ASP A 150 -0.22 9.82 -17.68
C ASP A 150 -0.27 11.09 -16.79
N ALA A 151 0.23 11.11 -15.55
CA ALA A 151 0.14 12.32 -14.71
C ALA A 151 1.29 13.34 -14.96
N PRO A 152 1.01 14.66 -14.99
CA PRO A 152 2.02 15.70 -15.20
C PRO A 152 3.06 15.72 -14.08
N ARG A 153 4.35 15.80 -14.47
CA ARG A 153 5.52 15.74 -13.58
C ARG A 153 5.49 16.83 -12.51
N VAL A 154 5.07 16.49 -11.30
CA VAL A 154 5.31 17.32 -10.12
C VAL A 154 6.80 17.20 -9.73
N PRO A 155 7.53 18.31 -9.50
CA PRO A 155 8.91 18.24 -9.07
C PRO A 155 9.04 17.49 -7.74
N LEU A 156 9.91 16.49 -7.70
CA LEU A 156 10.26 15.76 -6.49
C LEU A 156 10.73 16.72 -5.39
N THR A 157 10.38 16.41 -4.14
CA THR A 157 10.90 17.19 -3.01
C THR A 157 12.41 16.99 -2.87
N ARG A 158 13.14 17.97 -2.33
CA ARG A 158 14.62 17.90 -2.18
C ARG A 158 15.09 16.63 -1.46
N LYS A 159 14.29 16.11 -0.53
CA LYS A 159 14.59 14.89 0.24
C LYS A 159 14.47 13.62 -0.63
N GLU A 160 13.48 13.57 -1.51
CA GLU A 160 13.27 12.46 -2.45
C GLU A 160 14.31 12.48 -3.59
N VAL A 161 14.67 13.67 -4.08
CA VAL A 161 15.78 13.85 -5.02
C VAL A 161 17.10 13.36 -4.42
N ALA A 162 17.38 13.69 -3.15
CA ALA A 162 18.58 13.24 -2.46
C ALA A 162 18.61 11.72 -2.24
N SER A 163 17.47 11.11 -1.89
CA SER A 163 17.36 9.66 -1.68
C SER A 163 17.53 8.87 -2.99
N ARG A 164 16.83 9.28 -4.06
CA ARG A 164 16.95 8.65 -5.39
C ARG A 164 18.33 8.89 -6.02
N GLY A 165 18.91 10.08 -5.82
CA GLY A 165 20.29 10.37 -6.21
C GLY A 165 21.31 9.50 -5.47
N GLY A 166 21.08 9.23 -4.19
CA GLY A 166 21.88 8.32 -3.38
C GLY A 166 21.79 6.87 -3.84
N GLN A 167 20.59 6.39 -4.18
CA GLN A 167 20.39 5.04 -4.75
C GLN A 167 21.00 4.91 -6.14
N ALA A 168 20.73 5.84 -7.05
CA ALA A 168 21.29 5.83 -8.40
C ALA A 168 22.83 5.91 -8.41
N LYS A 169 23.44 6.62 -7.44
CA LYS A 169 24.90 6.63 -7.26
C LYS A 169 25.42 5.31 -6.69
N ARG A 170 24.69 4.69 -5.77
CA ARG A 170 25.02 3.37 -5.19
C ARG A 170 24.91 2.22 -6.18
N ASP A 171 24.01 2.30 -7.16
CA ASP A 171 23.81 1.25 -8.16
C ASP A 171 24.78 1.38 -9.35
N LYS A 172 25.37 2.57 -9.51
CA LYS A 172 26.48 2.84 -10.46
C LYS A 172 27.86 2.69 -9.83
N ASP A 173 27.94 2.29 -8.56
CA ASP A 173 29.20 2.03 -7.86
C ASP A 173 29.83 0.76 -8.43
N ARG A 174 30.90 0.93 -9.22
CA ARG A 174 31.65 -0.17 -9.86
C ARG A 174 32.10 -1.23 -8.85
N GLN A 175 32.55 -0.79 -7.67
CA GLN A 175 33.04 -1.68 -6.63
C GLN A 175 31.89 -2.51 -6.06
N ARG A 176 30.74 -1.87 -5.83
CA ARG A 176 29.54 -2.58 -5.38
C ARG A 176 29.02 -3.58 -6.40
N SER A 177 28.95 -3.21 -7.69
CA SER A 177 28.48 -4.11 -8.75
C SER A 177 29.39 -5.35 -8.91
N LYS A 178 30.70 -5.20 -8.74
CA LYS A 178 31.67 -6.31 -8.81
C LYS A 178 31.59 -7.21 -7.57
N TRP A 179 31.64 -6.60 -6.39
CA TRP A 179 31.95 -7.35 -5.16
C TRP A 179 30.72 -7.77 -4.35
N HIS A 180 29.63 -7.01 -4.40
CA HIS A 180 28.44 -7.31 -3.59
C HIS A 180 27.82 -8.69 -3.91
N PRO A 181 27.70 -9.12 -5.19
CA PRO A 181 27.20 -10.47 -5.49
C PRO A 181 28.12 -11.58 -4.95
N THR A 182 29.44 -11.37 -5.01
CA THR A 182 30.44 -12.32 -4.48
C THR A 182 30.35 -12.45 -2.96
N VAL A 183 30.22 -11.33 -2.24
CA VAL A 183 30.01 -11.32 -0.78
C VAL A 183 28.72 -12.07 -0.41
N GLU A 184 27.63 -11.85 -1.15
CA GLU A 184 26.35 -12.51 -0.91
C GLU A 184 26.43 -14.03 -1.11
N LYS A 185 27.17 -14.48 -2.13
CA LYS A 185 27.45 -15.89 -2.39
C LYS A 185 28.29 -16.52 -1.28
N LEU A 186 29.42 -15.92 -0.90
CA LEU A 186 30.30 -16.46 0.15
C LEU A 186 29.59 -16.53 1.52
N LEU A 187 28.77 -15.53 1.85
CA LEU A 187 27.91 -15.58 3.04
C LEU A 187 26.81 -16.65 2.95
N ALA A 188 26.35 -17.04 1.76
CA ALA A 188 25.46 -18.18 1.55
C ALA A 188 26.18 -19.52 1.77
N GLU A 189 27.47 -19.58 1.44
CA GLU A 189 28.33 -20.74 1.63
C GLU A 189 28.83 -20.88 3.09
N GLY A 190 28.46 -19.95 3.98
CA GLY A 190 28.77 -20.02 5.41
C GLY A 190 30.07 -19.35 5.82
N TRP A 191 30.71 -18.60 4.92
CA TRP A 191 31.95 -17.89 5.22
C TRP A 191 31.72 -16.73 6.18
N GLU A 192 32.66 -16.49 7.10
CA GLU A 192 32.62 -15.35 8.00
C GLU A 192 33.18 -14.07 7.34
N PRO A 193 32.70 -12.87 7.71
CA PRO A 193 33.15 -11.62 7.11
C PRO A 193 34.67 -11.40 7.12
N ALA A 194 35.38 -11.92 8.12
CA ALA A 194 36.83 -11.83 8.20
C ALA A 194 37.55 -12.68 7.14
N GLU A 195 37.00 -13.86 6.81
CA GLU A 195 37.54 -14.76 5.79
C GLU A 195 37.32 -14.19 4.40
N ILE A 196 36.13 -13.61 4.17
CA ILE A 196 35.80 -12.91 2.93
C ILE A 196 36.73 -11.71 2.71
N LEU A 197 36.99 -10.93 3.77
CA LEU A 197 37.92 -9.79 3.69
C LEU A 197 39.32 -10.24 3.31
N ALA A 198 39.86 -11.26 3.98
CA ALA A 198 41.19 -11.79 3.68
C ALA A 198 41.32 -12.29 2.23
N THR A 199 40.24 -12.81 1.66
CA THR A 199 40.21 -13.26 0.25
C THR A 199 40.29 -12.09 -0.73
N PHE A 200 39.87 -10.88 -0.32
CA PHE A 200 39.84 -9.70 -1.17
C PHE A 200 41.03 -8.76 -0.95
N GLU A 201 41.79 -8.89 0.14
CA GLU A 201 42.93 -8.02 0.43
C GLU A 201 44.02 -8.03 -0.65
N GLU A 202 44.04 -9.05 -1.52
CA GLU A 202 44.98 -9.17 -2.65
C GLU A 202 44.53 -8.45 -3.93
N GLU A 203 43.30 -7.92 -4.00
CA GLU A 203 42.79 -7.21 -5.17
C GLU A 203 42.81 -5.67 -5.01
N ASP A 204 43.41 -4.99 -5.99
CA ASP A 204 43.61 -3.53 -5.99
C ASP A 204 42.31 -2.70 -5.89
N ASP A 205 41.15 -3.27 -6.25
CA ASP A 205 39.84 -2.61 -6.20
C ASP A 205 38.90 -3.21 -5.13
N ALA A 206 39.45 -3.91 -4.13
CA ALA A 206 38.68 -4.50 -3.05
C ALA A 206 37.96 -3.47 -2.17
N PRO A 207 36.71 -3.76 -1.72
CA PRO A 207 35.95 -2.85 -0.88
C PRO A 207 36.67 -2.59 0.45
N PRO A 208 36.68 -1.35 0.97
CA PRO A 208 37.21 -1.08 2.30
C PRO A 208 36.52 -1.96 3.34
N GLN A 209 37.26 -2.34 4.39
CA GLN A 209 36.75 -3.17 5.48
C GLN A 209 35.39 -2.69 6.00
N SER A 210 35.24 -1.38 6.25
CA SER A 210 33.99 -0.79 6.73
C SER A 210 32.80 -1.00 5.76
N THR A 211 33.05 -0.94 4.46
CA THR A 211 32.04 -1.19 3.41
C THR A 211 31.65 -2.67 3.39
N LEU A 212 32.62 -3.58 3.45
CA LEU A 212 32.38 -5.03 3.43
C LEU A 212 31.56 -5.48 4.63
N TYR A 213 31.96 -5.09 5.84
CA TYR A 213 31.18 -5.39 7.05
C TYR A 213 29.77 -4.79 7.00
N GLY A 214 29.63 -3.59 6.45
CA GLY A 214 28.34 -2.96 6.22
C GLY A 214 27.44 -3.73 5.25
N TRP A 215 28.01 -4.37 4.22
CA TRP A 215 27.26 -5.26 3.32
C TRP A 215 26.88 -6.56 4.01
N CYS A 216 27.81 -7.21 4.70
CA CYS A 216 27.55 -8.46 5.43
C CYS A 216 26.41 -8.32 6.44
N ALA A 217 26.40 -7.22 7.22
CA ALA A 217 25.34 -6.95 8.18
C ALA A 217 23.96 -6.81 7.52
N LYS A 218 23.88 -6.10 6.38
CA LYS A 218 22.62 -5.91 5.64
C LYS A 218 22.12 -7.20 4.99
N ILE A 219 23.01 -8.02 4.46
CA ILE A 219 22.67 -9.32 3.86
C ILE A 219 22.17 -10.29 4.94
N LYS A 220 22.88 -10.39 6.08
CA LYS A 220 22.46 -11.21 7.23
C LYS A 220 21.11 -10.72 7.80
N ALA A 221 20.86 -9.41 7.85
CA ALA A 221 19.59 -8.84 8.31
C ALA A 221 18.42 -9.20 7.39
N ARG A 222 18.59 -9.12 6.06
CA ARG A 222 17.58 -9.52 5.08
C ARG A 222 17.18 -11.00 5.25
N ARG A 223 18.15 -11.91 5.36
CA ARG A 223 17.88 -13.36 5.52
C ARG A 223 17.23 -13.76 6.84
N ARG A 224 17.24 -12.91 7.86
CA ARG A 224 16.53 -13.16 9.14
C ARG A 224 15.06 -12.73 9.09
N SER A 225 14.68 -11.97 8.07
CA SER A 225 13.32 -11.48 7.87
C SER A 225 12.51 -12.30 6.85
N ASP A 226 13.17 -13.27 6.20
CA ASP A 226 12.59 -14.28 5.31
C ASP A 226 12.47 -15.62 6.05
#